data_AF-A0A5M9MQM1-F1
#
_entry.id   AF-A0A5M9MQM1-F1
#
_cell.length_a   1.000
_cell.length_b   1.000
_cell.length_c   1.000
_cell.angle_alpha   90.00
_cell.angle_beta   90.00
_cell.angle_gamma   90.00
#
_symmetry.space_group_name_H-M   'P 1'
#
loop_
_entity.id
_entity.type
_entity.pdbx_description
1 polymer ?
#
loop_
_entity_poly.entity_id
_entity_poly.type
_entity_poly.pdbx_seq_one_letter_code
_entity_poly.pdbx_strand_id
1 'polypeptide(L)'
;MSLNKTAVADNGLSKRDTNTGLVERTPITACDRTIAVTASCVVIANYVTQLVKSLASTIKEMSDQGNCNAMSGTYQDLKWTYYSSGRNCDTTAQHDTIAGAIKKYLTKVEQNNFCGTQCLRMDHGGTWDGWLKLAN
;
A
#
# COMPACT_ATOMS: atom_id res chain seq x y z
N MET A 1 -54.33 39.49 -3.55
CA MET A 1 -53.41 39.81 -4.67
C MET A 1 -52.07 39.11 -4.41
N SER A 2 -51.64 38.31 -5.39
CA SER A 2 -50.27 37.87 -5.76
C SER A 2 -49.15 38.87 -5.47
N LEU A 3 -47.83 38.60 -5.44
CA LEU A 3 -46.90 37.44 -5.52
C LEU A 3 -45.47 37.97 -5.21
N ASN A 4 -44.53 37.05 -4.89
CA ASN A 4 -43.04 37.10 -5.04
C ASN A 4 -42.19 37.94 -4.06
N LYS A 5 -41.16 37.43 -3.36
CA LYS A 5 -39.98 36.54 -3.62
C LYS A 5 -38.71 37.33 -4.00
N THR A 6 -37.58 36.90 -3.40
CA THR A 6 -36.12 37.17 -3.64
C THR A 6 -35.54 38.36 -2.86
N ALA A 7 -34.35 38.33 -2.22
CA ALA A 7 -33.16 37.52 -2.44
C ALA A 7 -32.33 37.28 -1.15
N VAL A 8 -31.59 36.17 -1.15
CA VAL A 8 -30.53 35.81 -0.19
C VAL A 8 -29.22 36.48 -0.66
N ALA A 9 -28.45 37.03 0.27
CA ALA A 9 -27.05 37.40 0.05
C ALA A 9 -26.18 36.71 1.10
N ASP A 10 -25.42 35.72 0.64
CA ASP A 10 -24.35 35.03 1.32
C ASP A 10 -23.04 35.80 1.04
N ASN A 11 -22.29 36.20 2.06
CA ASN A 11 -20.82 36.13 2.00
C ASN A 11 -20.14 36.43 3.34
N GLY A 12 -19.31 35.50 3.81
CA GLY A 12 -18.44 35.72 4.97
C GLY A 12 -17.73 34.46 5.46
N LEU A 13 -17.16 33.67 4.55
CA LEU A 13 -16.31 32.52 4.86
C LEU A 13 -15.12 32.93 5.75
N SER A 14 -15.00 32.29 6.92
CA SER A 14 -13.70 31.97 7.50
C SER A 14 -13.69 30.51 7.90
N LYS A 15 -13.73 29.64 6.88
CA LYS A 15 -13.24 28.27 7.03
C LYS A 15 -11.73 28.38 7.01
N ARG A 16 -11.09 28.15 8.14
CA ARG A 16 -9.65 27.90 8.18
C ARG A 16 -9.43 26.62 7.37
N ASP A 17 -8.94 26.79 6.15
CA ASP A 17 -8.49 25.71 5.31
C ASP A 17 -7.30 25.03 6.00
N THR A 18 -7.58 23.97 6.76
CA THR A 18 -6.57 22.96 7.04
C THR A 18 -6.38 22.14 5.77
N ASN A 19 -5.84 22.79 4.74
CA ASN A 19 -5.31 22.18 3.52
C ASN A 19 -3.98 21.48 3.83
N THR A 20 -3.96 20.61 4.83
CA THR A 20 -3.14 19.40 4.77
C THR A 20 -4.01 18.33 4.15
N GLY A 21 -4.38 18.55 2.88
CA GLY A 21 -4.82 17.46 2.04
C GLY A 21 -3.73 16.41 2.12
N LEU A 22 -4.05 15.27 2.73
CA LEU A 22 -3.18 14.10 2.71
C LEU A 22 -2.91 13.85 1.24
N VAL A 23 -1.73 14.24 0.75
CA VAL A 23 -1.33 13.97 -0.62
C VAL A 23 -1.63 12.51 -0.85
N GLU A 24 -2.54 12.23 -1.77
CA GLU A 24 -2.88 10.87 -2.11
C GLU A 24 -1.58 10.24 -2.60
N ARG A 25 -1.04 9.35 -1.77
CA ARG A 25 0.26 8.72 -2.01
C ARG A 25 0.12 7.89 -3.27
N THR A 26 1.17 7.90 -4.10
CA THR A 26 1.24 7.24 -5.40
C THR A 26 0.58 5.87 -5.34
N PRO A 27 -0.30 5.53 -6.30
CA PRO A 27 -0.98 4.25 -6.29
C PRO A 27 0.06 3.14 -6.30
N ILE A 28 -0.09 2.26 -5.32
CA ILE A 28 0.65 1.01 -5.28
C ILE A 28 0.26 0.24 -6.53
N THR A 29 1.22 0.01 -7.41
CA THR A 29 0.95 -0.61 -8.68
C THR A 29 1.11 -2.11 -8.50
N ALA A 30 0.00 -2.86 -8.58
CA ALA A 30 0.10 -4.30 -8.73
C ALA A 30 0.78 -4.59 -10.07
N CYS A 31 1.75 -5.50 -10.09
CA CYS A 31 2.41 -5.89 -11.33
C CYS A 31 1.35 -6.56 -12.22
N ASP A 32 1.17 -6.11 -13.46
CA ASP A 32 0.09 -6.51 -14.38
C ASP A 32 0.24 -7.95 -14.94
N ARG A 33 0.62 -8.90 -14.11
CA ARG A 33 0.69 -10.32 -14.45
C ARG A 33 0.28 -11.14 -13.25
N THR A 34 -0.91 -11.73 -13.33
CA THR A 34 -1.26 -12.94 -12.58
C THR A 34 -0.26 -14.03 -12.94
N ILE A 35 0.79 -14.21 -12.13
CA ILE A 35 1.81 -15.24 -12.37
C ILE A 35 1.28 -16.52 -11.73
N ALA A 36 0.68 -17.38 -12.54
CA ALA A 36 0.16 -18.70 -12.17
C ALA A 36 -0.96 -18.71 -11.11
N VAL A 37 -2.17 -19.09 -11.56
CA VAL A 37 -3.28 -19.45 -10.68
C VAL A 37 -2.95 -20.83 -10.10
N THR A 38 -2.54 -20.90 -8.84
CA THR A 38 -2.55 -22.16 -8.08
C THR A 38 -4.01 -22.45 -7.69
N ALA A 39 -4.39 -23.73 -7.64
CA ALA A 39 -5.79 -24.13 -7.43
C ALA A 39 -6.33 -23.87 -6.01
N SER A 40 -5.46 -23.52 -5.06
CA SER A 40 -5.82 -23.25 -3.67
C SER A 40 -5.65 -21.76 -3.36
N CYS A 41 -6.67 -21.13 -2.81
CA CYS A 41 -6.60 -19.78 -2.24
C CYS A 41 -6.39 -19.86 -0.73
N VAL A 42 -5.86 -18.79 -0.13
CA VAL A 42 -5.66 -18.67 1.33
C VAL A 42 -6.46 -17.49 1.85
N VAL A 43 -7.22 -17.71 2.92
CA VAL A 43 -7.95 -16.65 3.62
C VAL A 43 -7.03 -15.97 4.62
N ILE A 44 -6.72 -14.70 4.36
CA ILE A 44 -5.73 -13.94 5.14
C ILE A 44 -6.39 -12.98 6.16
N ALA A 45 -7.71 -12.88 6.18
CA ALA A 45 -8.46 -11.94 7.02
C ALA A 45 -8.08 -12.01 8.51
N ASN A 46 -7.78 -13.21 9.00
CA ASN A 46 -7.46 -13.46 10.40
C ASN A 46 -6.10 -12.90 10.83
N TYR A 47 -5.17 -12.72 9.89
CA TYR A 47 -3.79 -12.34 10.20
C TYR A 47 -3.24 -11.20 9.34
N VAL A 48 -4.03 -10.63 8.44
CA VAL A 48 -3.59 -9.58 7.50
C VAL A 48 -2.96 -8.38 8.23
N THR A 49 -3.50 -7.97 9.38
CA THR A 49 -2.94 -6.82 10.13
C THR A 49 -1.55 -7.12 10.70
N GLN A 50 -1.28 -8.37 11.10
CA GLN A 50 0.03 -8.75 11.63
C GLN A 50 1.02 -9.03 10.50
N LEU A 51 0.55 -9.64 9.40
CA LEU A 51 1.31 -9.83 8.17
C LEU A 51 1.88 -8.52 7.64
N VAL A 52 1.03 -7.50 7.45
CA VAL A 52 1.46 -6.22 6.85
C VAL A 52 2.40 -5.44 7.74
N LYS A 53 2.26 -5.54 9.07
CA LYS A 53 3.23 -4.97 10.02
C LYS A 53 4.57 -5.70 9.93
N SER A 54 4.55 -7.04 9.90
CA SER A 54 5.77 -7.83 9.76
C SER A 54 6.52 -7.49 8.48
N LEU A 55 5.82 -7.42 7.35
CA LEU A 55 6.41 -7.06 6.06
C LEU A 55 6.93 -5.62 6.05
N ALA A 56 6.20 -4.67 6.64
CA ALA A 56 6.64 -3.28 6.74
C ALA A 56 7.90 -3.13 7.62
N SER A 57 7.99 -3.85 8.74
CA SER A 57 9.22 -3.90 9.55
C SER A 57 10.41 -4.42 8.74
N THR A 58 10.24 -5.54 8.03
CA THR A 58 11.30 -6.10 7.19
C THR A 58 11.75 -5.12 6.10
N ILE A 59 10.81 -4.51 5.38
CA ILE A 59 11.11 -3.53 4.33
C ILE A 59 11.87 -2.34 4.93
N LYS A 60 11.43 -1.84 6.09
CA LYS A 60 12.05 -0.67 6.72
C LYS A 60 13.44 -0.99 7.25
N GLU A 61 13.64 -2.15 7.86
CA GLU A 61 14.95 -2.61 8.30
C GLU A 61 15.93 -2.75 7.13
N MET A 62 15.49 -3.38 6.02
CA MET A 62 16.33 -3.48 4.82
C MET A 62 16.67 -2.11 4.23
N SER A 63 15.70 -1.19 4.20
CA SER A 63 15.92 0.19 3.78
C SER A 63 16.96 0.89 4.66
N ASP A 64 16.84 0.76 5.99
CA ASP A 64 17.73 1.44 6.94
C ASP A 64 19.17 0.89 6.89
N GLN A 65 19.32 -0.37 6.46
CA GLN A 65 20.63 -1.00 6.20
C GLN A 65 21.17 -0.72 4.79
N GLY A 66 20.40 -0.06 3.93
CA GLY A 66 20.74 0.11 2.51
C GLY A 66 20.87 -1.21 1.75
N ASN A 67 20.09 -2.23 2.15
CA ASN A 67 20.21 -3.58 1.64
C ASN A 67 19.39 -3.78 0.36
N CYS A 68 20.09 -3.89 -0.76
CA CYS A 68 19.50 -4.13 -2.09
C CYS A 68 19.27 -5.61 -2.42
N ASN A 69 19.61 -6.55 -1.52
CA ASN A 69 19.41 -7.97 -1.80
C ASN A 69 17.93 -8.35 -1.72
N ALA A 70 17.56 -9.44 -2.41
CA ALA A 70 16.25 -10.04 -2.22
C ALA A 70 16.19 -10.75 -0.86
N MET A 71 15.12 -10.51 -0.12
CA MET A 71 14.79 -11.23 1.11
C MET A 71 13.51 -12.01 0.89
N SER A 72 13.44 -13.23 1.41
CA SER A 72 12.22 -14.05 1.33
C SER A 72 11.90 -14.66 2.67
N GLY A 73 10.63 -15.00 2.86
CA GLY A 73 10.16 -15.70 4.04
C GLY A 73 8.77 -16.26 3.85
N THR A 74 8.25 -16.79 4.95
CA THR A 74 6.89 -17.31 5.02
C THR A 74 6.23 -16.75 6.27
N TYR A 75 4.99 -16.29 6.12
CA TYR A 75 4.16 -15.85 7.23
C TYR A 75 2.85 -16.64 7.18
N GLN A 76 2.69 -17.59 8.10
CA GLN A 76 1.64 -18.62 8.04
C GLN A 76 1.70 -19.38 6.70
N ASP A 77 0.66 -19.32 5.89
CA ASP A 77 0.57 -20.03 4.60
C ASP A 77 1.02 -19.18 3.42
N LEU A 78 1.43 -17.92 3.65
CA LEU A 78 1.88 -17.01 2.60
C LEU A 78 3.41 -16.93 2.53
N LYS A 79 3.95 -17.28 1.37
CA LYS A 79 5.34 -17.01 1.00
C LYS A 79 5.45 -15.58 0.50
N TRP A 80 6.56 -14.93 0.82
CA TRP A 80 6.85 -13.59 0.34
C TRP A 80 8.30 -13.47 -0.10
N THR A 81 8.53 -12.60 -1.08
CA THR A 81 9.86 -12.15 -1.49
C THR A 81 9.81 -10.65 -1.65
N TYR A 82 10.70 -9.92 -1.00
CA TYR A 82 10.89 -8.50 -1.18
C TYR A 82 12.25 -8.21 -1.79
N TYR A 83 12.29 -7.23 -2.68
CA TYR A 83 13.50 -6.69 -3.28
C TYR A 83 13.28 -5.18 -3.47
N SER A 84 14.34 -4.39 -3.34
CA SER A 84 14.32 -2.98 -3.74
C SER A 84 15.54 -2.62 -4.56
N SER A 85 15.33 -1.68 -5.47
CA SER A 85 16.38 -1.02 -6.22
C SER A 85 16.35 0.50 -6.00
N GLY A 86 17.29 1.21 -6.60
CA GLY A 86 17.47 2.65 -6.43
C GLY A 86 18.82 3.02 -5.85
N ARG A 87 19.02 4.32 -5.59
CA ARG A 87 20.17 4.77 -4.80
C ARG A 87 20.00 4.22 -3.38
N ASN A 88 20.99 3.47 -2.90
CA ASN A 88 21.04 2.82 -1.58
C ASN A 88 19.87 1.89 -1.22
N CYS A 89 18.88 1.69 -2.09
CA CYS A 89 17.70 0.85 -1.83
C CYS A 89 16.91 1.27 -0.58
N ASP A 90 17.05 2.53 -0.16
CA ASP A 90 16.37 3.11 0.98
C ASP A 90 15.06 3.79 0.56
N THR A 91 14.13 3.89 1.50
CA THR A 91 12.86 4.60 1.35
C THR A 91 12.64 5.60 2.47
N THR A 92 12.07 6.75 2.09
CA THR A 92 11.55 7.76 3.03
C THR A 92 10.14 7.40 3.52
N ALA A 93 9.53 6.35 2.97
CA ALA A 93 8.24 5.87 3.42
C ALA A 93 8.30 5.45 4.89
N GLN A 94 7.40 6.00 5.69
CA GLN A 94 7.24 5.60 7.08
C GLN A 94 6.69 4.16 7.16
N HIS A 95 6.98 3.46 8.25
CA HIS A 95 6.52 2.09 8.49
C HIS A 95 5.01 1.91 8.22
N ASP A 96 4.18 2.79 8.79
CA ASP A 96 2.72 2.70 8.65
C ASP A 96 2.24 3.03 7.23
N THR A 97 3.02 3.80 6.48
CA THR A 97 2.77 4.04 5.05
C THR A 97 2.95 2.74 4.26
N ILE A 98 4.03 2.01 4.52
CA ILE A 98 4.32 0.72 3.88
C ILE A 98 3.26 -0.32 4.27
N ALA A 99 2.98 -0.46 5.56
CA ALA A 99 1.97 -1.39 6.06
C ALA A 99 0.58 -1.08 5.51
N GLY A 100 0.20 0.20 5.51
CA GLY A 100 -1.07 0.68 4.95
C GLY A 100 -1.20 0.38 3.46
N ALA A 101 -0.09 0.50 2.72
CA ALA A 101 -0.05 0.16 1.31
C ALA A 101 -0.32 -1.33 1.07
N ILE A 102 0.48 -2.20 1.69
CA ILE A 102 0.31 -3.67 1.54
C ILE A 102 -1.09 -4.09 1.99
N LYS A 103 -1.61 -3.52 3.09
CA LYS A 103 -2.98 -3.80 3.56
C LYS A 103 -4.02 -3.37 2.55
N LYS A 104 -3.91 -2.17 1.96
CA LYS A 104 -4.84 -1.69 0.94
C LYS A 104 -4.88 -2.66 -0.25
N TYR A 105 -3.73 -3.16 -0.68
CA TYR A 105 -3.65 -4.17 -1.74
C TYR A 105 -4.37 -5.47 -1.35
N LEU A 106 -3.96 -6.08 -0.23
CA LEU A 106 -4.50 -7.37 0.22
C LEU A 106 -6.00 -7.37 0.55
N THR A 107 -6.51 -6.25 1.06
CA THR A 107 -7.92 -6.14 1.47
C THR A 107 -8.84 -5.67 0.35
N LYS A 108 -8.37 -4.82 -0.57
CA LYS A 108 -9.21 -4.26 -1.65
C LYS A 108 -9.09 -5.02 -2.96
N VAL A 109 -7.91 -5.51 -3.30
CA VAL A 109 -7.68 -6.23 -4.56
C VAL A 109 -7.99 -7.71 -4.37
N GLU A 110 -7.41 -8.33 -3.35
CA GLU A 110 -7.56 -9.76 -3.08
C GLU A 110 -8.76 -10.09 -2.19
N GLN A 111 -9.47 -9.08 -1.66
CA GLN A 111 -10.65 -9.26 -0.79
C GLN A 111 -10.41 -10.21 0.40
N ASN A 112 -9.19 -10.25 0.93
CA ASN A 112 -8.71 -11.21 1.93
C ASN A 112 -8.69 -12.68 1.52
N ASN A 113 -8.87 -12.99 0.23
CA ASN A 113 -8.76 -14.32 -0.34
C ASN A 113 -7.66 -14.30 -1.41
N PHE A 114 -6.45 -14.64 -0.98
CA PHE A 114 -5.26 -14.55 -1.82
C PHE A 114 -5.11 -15.83 -2.65
N CYS A 115 -5.01 -15.71 -3.98
CA CYS A 115 -4.89 -16.85 -4.88
C CYS A 115 -3.67 -16.69 -5.80
N GLY A 116 -2.85 -17.74 -5.94
CA GLY A 116 -1.73 -17.76 -6.87
C GLY A 116 -0.52 -16.95 -6.41
N THR A 117 0.23 -16.42 -7.37
CA THR A 117 1.32 -15.47 -7.10
C THR A 117 0.92 -14.07 -7.55
N GLN A 118 1.08 -13.12 -6.64
CA GLN A 118 0.86 -11.71 -6.87
C GLN A 118 2.14 -10.90 -6.62
N CYS A 119 2.20 -9.72 -7.22
CA CYS A 119 3.34 -8.83 -7.13
C CYS A 119 2.86 -7.39 -6.94
N LEU A 120 3.51 -6.69 -6.02
CA LEU A 120 3.19 -5.34 -5.61
C LEU A 120 4.42 -4.47 -5.77
N ARG A 121 4.35 -3.50 -6.68
CA ARG A 121 5.36 -2.45 -6.81
C ARG A 121 5.02 -1.28 -5.89
N MET A 122 5.98 -0.89 -5.07
CA MET A 122 5.90 0.23 -4.15
C MET A 122 6.91 1.29 -4.59
N ASP A 123 6.41 2.40 -5.11
CA ASP A 123 7.18 3.62 -5.31
C ASP A 123 6.68 4.69 -4.34
N HIS A 124 7.60 5.40 -3.70
CA HIS A 124 7.27 6.44 -2.74
C HIS A 124 8.27 7.59 -2.86
N GLY A 125 8.25 8.22 -4.04
CA GLY A 125 9.15 9.32 -4.39
C GLY A 125 10.64 8.97 -4.33
N GLY A 126 11.49 9.92 -4.71
CA GLY A 126 12.95 9.72 -4.71
C GLY A 126 13.38 8.61 -5.67
N THR A 127 14.35 7.80 -5.25
CA THR A 127 14.95 6.73 -6.07
C THR A 127 14.47 5.34 -5.71
N TRP A 128 13.62 5.20 -4.68
CA TRP A 128 13.19 3.89 -4.18
C TRP A 128 12.23 3.20 -5.15
N ASP A 129 12.56 1.97 -5.53
CA ASP A 129 11.70 1.10 -6.34
C ASP A 129 11.61 -0.28 -5.68
N GLY A 130 10.58 -0.48 -4.86
CA GLY A 130 10.36 -1.69 -4.08
C GLY A 130 9.40 -2.66 -4.77
N TRP A 131 9.69 -3.96 -4.67
CA TRP A 131 8.90 -5.04 -5.26
C TRP A 131 8.63 -6.12 -4.21
N LEU A 132 7.36 -6.36 -3.91
CA LEU A 132 6.90 -7.39 -3.00
C LEU A 132 6.11 -8.43 -3.77
N LYS A 133 6.64 -9.65 -3.84
CA LYS A 133 5.96 -10.83 -4.34
C LYS A 133 5.31 -11.58 -3.17
N LEU A 134 4.06 -11.97 -3.33
CA LEU A 134 3.30 -12.82 -2.41
C LEU A 134 2.87 -14.08 -3.17
N ALA A 135 2.92 -15.24 -2.52
CA ALA A 135 2.52 -16.52 -3.12
C ALA A 135 1.91 -17.44 -2.06
N ASN A 136 0.99 -18.29 -2.49
CA ASN A 136 0.45 -19.39 -1.69
C ASN A 136 0.83 -20.77 -2.26
#